data_AF-D5P2Y8-F1
#
_entry.id   AF-D5P2Y8-F1
#
_cell.length_a   1.000
_cell.length_b   1.000
_cell.length_c   1.000
_cell.angle_alpha   90.00
_cell.angle_beta   90.00
_cell.angle_gamma   90.00
#
_symmetry.space_group_name_H-M   'P 1'
#
loop_
_entity.id
_entity.type
_entity.pdbx_description
1 polymer ?
#
loop_
_entity_poly.entity_id
_entity_poly.type
_entity_poly.pdbx_seq_one_letter_code
_entity_poly.pdbx_strand_id
1 'polypeptide(L)' 'MNRPPDQPTIHIAPNSSRPGLVVIAIGSGTNPYSITPEQADDLADQLTAAADAARSSAEPHGRP' A
#
# COMPACT_ATOMS: atom_id res chain seq x y z
N MET A 1 -1.45 22.20 7.06
CA MET A 1 -0.27 21.45 6.56
C MET A 1 -0.56 21.11 5.11
N ASN A 2 -0.02 21.90 4.19
CA ASN A 2 -0.27 21.77 2.76
C ASN A 2 0.78 20.80 2.18
N ARG A 3 0.36 19.60 1.77
CA ARG A 3 1.20 18.68 1.00
C ARG A 3 1.61 19.39 -0.30
N PRO A 4 2.91 19.47 -0.65
CA PRO A 4 3.33 20.08 -1.91
C PRO A 4 2.71 19.30 -3.10
N PRO A 5 2.24 20.00 -4.15
CA PRO A 5 1.49 19.41 -5.26
C PRO A 5 2.28 18.37 -6.08
N ASP A 6 3.60 18.28 -5.88
CA ASP A 6 4.49 17.31 -6.53
C ASP A 6 4.73 16.01 -5.74
N GLN A 7 4.15 15.86 -4.54
CA GLN A 7 4.23 14.57 -3.84
C GLN A 7 3.15 13.62 -4.37
N PRO A 8 3.53 12.43 -4.88
CA PRO A 8 2.56 11.46 -5.34
C PRO A 8 1.71 10.98 -4.18
N THR A 9 0.44 10.77 -4.47
CA THR A 9 -0.45 10.10 -3.52
C THR A 9 -0.27 8.60 -3.68
N ILE A 10 0.48 7.98 -2.76
CA ILE A 10 0.63 6.52 -2.73
C ILE A 10 -0.48 5.95 -1.85
N HIS A 11 -1.21 4.97 -2.37
CA HIS A 11 -2.25 4.26 -1.66
C HIS A 11 -1.94 2.77 -1.66
N ILE A 12 -1.78 2.20 -0.46
CA ILE A 12 -1.47 0.80 -0.25
C ILE A 12 -2.59 0.20 0.61
N ALA A 13 -3.23 -0.85 0.12
CA ALA A 13 -4.35 -1.50 0.81
C ALA A 13 -4.50 -2.97 0.41
N PRO A 14 -5.11 -3.83 1.24
CA PRO A 14 -5.50 -5.17 0.83
C PRO A 14 -6.48 -5.11 -0.35
N ASN A 15 -6.34 -6.03 -1.30
CA ASN A 15 -7.19 -6.06 -2.49
C ASN A 15 -8.52 -6.75 -2.18
N SER A 16 -9.56 -5.95 -1.92
CA SER A 16 -10.91 -6.47 -1.67
C SER A 16 -11.51 -7.27 -2.85
N SER A 17 -11.06 -7.01 -4.07
CA SER A 17 -11.52 -7.73 -5.27
C SER A 17 -10.74 -9.01 -5.54
N ARG A 18 -9.55 -9.16 -4.97
CA ARG A 18 -8.67 -10.33 -5.14
C ARG A 18 -8.02 -10.69 -3.79
N PRO A 19 -8.70 -11.49 -2.95
CA PRO A 19 -8.18 -11.84 -1.63
C PRO A 19 -6.79 -12.46 -1.73
N GLY A 20 -5.90 -12.10 -0.80
CA GLY A 20 -4.49 -12.51 -0.81
C GLY A 20 -3.54 -11.63 -1.61
N LEU A 21 -4.04 -10.61 -2.30
CA LEU A 21 -3.22 -9.62 -3.02
C LEU A 21 -3.29 -8.25 -2.36
N VAL A 22 -2.24 -7.44 -2.59
CA VAL A 22 -2.15 -6.04 -2.15
C VAL A 22 -2.33 -5.13 -3.37
N VAL A 23 -3.08 -4.03 -3.21
CA VAL A 23 -3.19 -2.95 -4.21
C VAL A 23 -2.18 -1.87 -3.86
N ILE A 24 -1.40 -1.45 -4.85
CA ILE A 24 -0.51 -0.29 -4.77
C ILE A 24 -0.93 0.66 -5.89
N ALA A 25 -1.45 1.83 -5.53
CA ALA A 25 -1.81 2.87 -6.47
C ALA A 25 -0.94 4.10 -6.22
N ILE A 26 -0.24 4.56 -7.25
CA ILE A 26 0.64 5.72 -7.20
C ILE A 26 0.01 6.82 -8.04
N GLY A 27 -0.55 7.81 -7.37
CA GLY A 27 -1.14 9.01 -7.96
C GLY A 27 -0.07 10.05 -8.25
N SER A 28 0.77 9.82 -9.26
CA SER A 28 1.34 10.90 -10.06
C SER A 28 1.71 10.38 -11.44
N GLY A 29 1.53 11.22 -12.46
CA GLY A 29 1.80 10.90 -13.86
C GLY A 29 3.19 10.35 -14.10
N THR A 30 3.37 9.78 -15.30
CA THR A 30 4.45 8.98 -15.91
C THR A 30 5.91 9.20 -15.45
N ASN A 31 6.25 10.25 -14.71
CA ASN A 31 7.59 10.54 -14.25
C ASN A 31 7.94 9.85 -12.92
N PRO A 32 9.16 9.30 -12.76
CA PRO A 32 9.64 8.82 -11.48
C PRO A 32 9.75 9.99 -10.48
N TYR A 33 9.44 9.72 -9.22
CA TYR A 33 9.58 10.67 -8.11
C TYR A 33 10.56 10.13 -7.08
N SER A 34 11.23 11.03 -6.37
CA SER A 34 12.08 10.70 -5.23
C SER A 34 11.32 10.92 -3.93
N ILE A 35 11.58 10.07 -2.94
CA ILE A 35 11.05 10.18 -1.58
C ILE A 35 12.22 10.24 -0.59
N THR A 36 11.97 10.75 0.61
CA THR A 36 12.97 10.70 1.68
C THR A 36 13.12 9.27 2.24
N PRO A 37 14.24 8.95 2.90
CA PRO A 37 14.40 7.65 3.56
C PRO A 37 13.27 7.35 4.56
N GLU A 38 12.84 8.35 5.33
CA GLU A 38 11.75 8.22 6.31
C GLU A 38 10.41 7.87 5.63
N GLN A 39 10.14 8.44 4.46
CA GLN A 39 8.97 8.08 3.66
C GLN A 39 9.08 6.66 3.09
N ALA A 40 10.29 6.19 2.78
CA ALA A 40 10.50 4.82 2.33
C ALA A 40 10.25 3.80 3.45
N ASP A 41 10.68 4.10 4.68
CA ASP A 41 10.42 3.28 5.86
C ASP A 41 8.90 3.21 6.17
N ASP A 42 8.21 4.35 6.13
CA ASP A 42 6.75 4.42 6.33
C ASP A 42 5.98 3.61 5.26
N LEU A 43 6.38 3.70 4.00
CA LEU A 43 5.81 2.90 2.91
C LEU A 43 6.04 1.40 3.08
N ALA A 44 7.21 1.01 3.59
CA ALA A 44 7.52 -0.38 3.87
C ALA A 44 6.60 -0.95 4.96
N ASP A 45 6.36 -0.19 6.04
CA ASP A 45 5.45 -0.59 7.11
C ASP A 45 4.00 -0.72 6.61
N GLN A 46 3.52 0.26 5.84
CA GLN A 46 2.20 0.20 5.21
C GLN A 46 2.04 -1.03 4.29
N LEU A 47 3.08 -1.38 3.54
CA LEU A 47 3.08 -2.55 2.65
C LEU A 47 3.03 -3.85 3.44
N THR A 48 3.79 -3.95 4.53
CA THR A 48 3.76 -5.11 5.43
C THR A 48 2.38 -5.27 6.06
N ALA A 49 1.79 -4.19 6.57
CA ALA A 49 0.45 -4.21 7.15
C ALA A 49 -0.62 -4.64 6.13
N ALA A 50 -0.55 -4.13 4.90
CA ALA A 50 -1.49 -4.51 3.84
C ALA A 50 -1.31 -5.97 3.40
N ALA A 51 -0.08 -6.47 3.37
CA ALA A 51 0.20 -7.88 3.06
C ALA A 51 -0.36 -8.82 4.13
N ASP A 52 -0.22 -8.47 5.41
CA ASP A 52 -0.78 -9.24 6.52
C ASP A 52 -2.32 -9.26 6.48
N ALA A 53 -2.93 -8.09 6.27
CA ALA A 53 -4.38 -7.97 6.09
C ALA A 53 -4.89 -8.75 4.86
N ALA A 54 -4.14 -8.72 3.74
CA ALA A 54 -4.47 -9.47 2.54
C ALA A 54 -4.38 -10.99 2.77
N ARG A 55 -3.36 -11.45 3.52
CA ARG A 55 -3.21 -12.86 3.92
C ARG A 55 -4.36 -13.28 4.83
N SER A 56 -4.67 -12.52 5.86
CA SER A 56 -5.82 -12.78 6.75
C SER A 56 -7.15 -12.83 6.00
N SER A 57 -7.31 -11.99 4.98
CA SER A 57 -8.51 -11.98 4.12
C SER A 57 -8.53 -13.12 3.11
N ALA A 58 -7.38 -13.75 2.84
CA ALA A 58 -7.25 -14.90 1.96
C ALA A 58 -7.48 -16.23 2.67
N GLU A 59 -7.38 -16.25 3.99
CA GLU A 59 -7.73 -17.41 4.78
C GLU A 59 -9.27 -17.52 4.84
N PRO A 60 -9.90 -18.47 4.13
CA PRO A 60 -11.30 -18.74 4.37
C PRO A 60 -11.41 -19.26 5.80
N HIS A 61 -12.40 -18.76 6.54
CA HIS A 61 -12.84 -19.41 7.77
C HIS A 61 -13.00 -20.93 7.56
N GLY A 62 -12.14 -21.72 8.20
CA GLY A 62 -12.24 -23.17 8.36
C GLY A 62 -10.85 -23.74 8.69
N ARG A 63 -10.53 -24.23 9.88
CA ARG A 63 -11.23 -25.18 10.78
C ARG A 63 -10.50 -25.21 12.15
N PRO A 64 -11.02 -25.76 13.27
CA PRO A 64 -11.57 -27.13 13.41
C PRO A 64 -13.09 -27.26 13.47
#